data_AF-A0A3N5WYV4-F1
#
_entry.id   AF-A0A3N5WYV4-F1
#
_cell.length_a   1.000
_cell.length_b   1.000
_cell.length_c   1.000
_cell.angle_alpha   90.00
_cell.angle_beta   90.00
_cell.angle_gamma   90.00
#
_symmetry.space_group_name_H-M   'P 1'
#
loop_
_entity.id
_entity.type
_entity.pdbx_description
1 polymer ?
#
loop_
_entity_poly.entity_id
_entity_poly.type
_entity_poly.pdbx_seq_one_letter_code
_entity_poly.pdbx_strand_id
1 'polypeptide(L)'
;MKRGLGSLAALLLVSSVHANVIDVPSETTLLQAAINAAVAGDTVRVAAGTYDSLFYPPGSDTTRCVAYMKSGITLLGAGIGQTIIDGMGQGRGIFCLNVASGRIEGFTIRNSFAENHGAGIYCYQNSSPTIRSCEVTECGDGGIICRFGSSPSIEYSEITDNVYKLGGGMLIEAASSPQIVHTLIRGNSAPAVGGVLIKDGSAPSFEDCTIDSNYVTDFNASAGGVSITTASATFNRCSITRNRANGSGGGLDIRDESTVVIDSCVIADNATTDDFGPGGGIYCELSDLSLTNSEIARNSAPGTDGLSDGGGLFLFVADETYVAQITGCTFAENASKTGGLGGGIYLQFANPTIQRTIIAANENGAGLYCDAGSTPSVGCTDIWGNDGADAVCGNDLGGNFSADPLFCAFPSGDYTLQAASPCLPGQHPNGASCGLIGAYGLGPCN
;
A
#
# COMPACT_ATOMS: atom_id res chain seq x y z
N MET A 1 64.97 30.66 24.37
CA MET A 1 64.31 30.45 23.06
C MET A 1 65.31 29.77 22.15
N LYS A 2 65.14 28.57 21.59
CA LYS A 2 63.97 27.75 21.28
C LYS A 2 64.34 26.26 21.48
N ARG A 3 63.39 25.47 22.00
CA ARG A 3 63.46 24.00 22.10
C ARG A 3 63.06 23.40 20.75
N GLY A 4 63.84 22.49 20.20
CA GLY A 4 63.46 21.65 19.06
C GLY A 4 62.72 20.42 19.55
N LEU A 5 61.41 20.35 19.28
CA LEU A 5 60.57 19.18 19.53
C LEU A 5 60.76 18.19 18.38
N GLY A 6 61.24 16.98 18.66
CA GLY A 6 61.19 15.86 17.72
C GLY A 6 59.75 15.36 17.59
N SER A 7 59.19 15.43 16.39
CA SER A 7 57.89 14.85 16.07
C SER A 7 58.05 13.34 15.85
N LEU A 8 57.44 12.55 16.75
CA LEU A 8 57.29 11.11 16.60
C LEU A 8 56.08 10.88 15.70
N ALA A 9 56.31 10.46 14.44
CA ALA A 9 55.23 10.09 13.53
C ALA A 9 54.63 8.75 14.00
N ALA A 10 53.41 8.81 14.54
CA ALA A 10 52.61 7.62 14.80
C ALA A 10 52.13 7.05 13.46
N LEU A 11 52.66 5.88 13.09
CA LEU A 11 52.21 5.11 11.94
C LEU A 11 50.82 4.53 12.26
N LEU A 12 49.75 5.23 11.84
CA LEU A 12 48.40 4.67 11.83
C LEU A 12 48.37 3.55 10.78
N LEU A 13 48.49 2.30 11.25
CA LEU A 13 48.11 1.12 10.49
C LEU A 13 46.59 1.17 10.27
N VAL A 14 46.18 1.73 9.13
CA VAL A 14 44.82 1.56 8.64
C VAL A 14 44.71 0.11 8.19
N SER A 15 44.23 -0.77 9.07
CA SER A 15 43.81 -2.10 8.64
C SER A 15 42.67 -1.91 7.65
N SER A 16 42.89 -2.26 6.39
CA SER A 16 41.83 -2.37 5.40
C SER A 16 40.81 -3.40 5.91
N VAL A 17 39.68 -2.94 6.43
CA VAL A 17 38.55 -3.80 6.76
C VAL A 17 37.98 -4.27 5.43
N HIS A 18 38.48 -5.39 4.93
CA HIS A 18 37.83 -6.08 3.82
C HIS A 18 36.57 -6.74 4.38
N ALA A 19 35.43 -6.46 3.75
CA ALA A 19 34.20 -7.22 3.97
C ALA A 19 34.51 -8.71 3.74
N ASN A 20 34.35 -9.52 4.78
CA ASN A 20 34.54 -10.97 4.68
C ASN A 20 33.26 -11.62 4.16
N VAL A 21 33.41 -12.78 3.52
CA VAL A 21 32.28 -13.64 3.14
C VAL A 21 32.33 -14.88 4.01
N ILE A 22 31.21 -15.22 4.65
CA ILE A 22 31.05 -16.44 5.46
C ILE A 22 30.04 -17.33 4.75
N ASP A 23 30.48 -18.50 4.30
CA ASP A 23 29.66 -19.42 3.52
C ASP A 23 28.90 -20.44 4.41
N VAL A 24 27.59 -20.52 4.20
CA VAL A 24 26.70 -21.49 4.85
C VAL A 24 26.18 -22.48 3.80
N PRO A 25 26.36 -23.81 3.98
CA PRO A 25 26.86 -24.48 5.17
C PRO A 25 28.37 -24.81 5.18
N SER A 26 29.14 -24.43 4.14
CA SER A 26 30.49 -24.98 3.94
C SER A 26 31.52 -24.54 4.98
N GLU A 27 31.42 -23.32 5.52
CA GLU A 27 32.29 -22.84 6.61
C GLU A 27 31.61 -22.97 7.98
N THR A 28 30.30 -22.72 8.03
CA THR A 28 29.51 -22.88 9.25
C THR A 28 28.20 -23.58 8.91
N THR A 29 27.90 -24.68 9.61
CA THR A 29 26.72 -25.51 9.29
C THR A 29 25.39 -24.89 9.71
N LEU A 30 25.42 -23.95 10.66
CA LEU A 30 24.24 -23.27 11.19
C LEU A 30 24.19 -21.82 10.70
N LEU A 31 23.06 -21.43 10.11
CA LEU A 31 22.82 -20.06 9.65
C LEU A 31 23.07 -19.01 10.74
N GLN A 32 22.51 -19.21 11.93
CA GLN A 32 22.70 -18.26 13.02
C GLN A 32 24.16 -18.19 13.50
N ALA A 33 24.92 -19.28 13.40
CA ALA A 33 26.33 -19.24 13.77
C ALA A 33 27.15 -18.34 12.82
N ALA A 34 26.84 -18.36 11.53
CA ALA A 34 27.42 -17.45 10.54
C ALA A 34 27.09 -15.99 10.84
N ILE A 35 25.81 -15.70 11.12
CA ILE A 35 25.36 -14.35 11.50
C ILE A 35 26.06 -13.90 12.78
N ASN A 36 26.21 -14.77 13.78
CA ASN A 36 26.92 -14.45 15.01
C ASN A 36 28.41 -14.12 14.76
N ALA A 37 29.07 -14.80 13.82
CA ALA A 37 30.46 -14.58 13.48
C ALA A 37 30.72 -13.31 12.63
N ALA A 38 29.79 -12.95 11.75
CA ALA A 38 29.90 -11.80 10.84
C ALA A 38 30.01 -10.45 11.59
N VAL A 39 30.83 -9.51 11.14
CA VAL A 39 30.82 -8.13 11.66
C VAL A 39 30.25 -7.17 10.62
N ALA A 40 29.98 -5.92 11.01
CA ALA A 40 29.45 -4.93 10.07
C ALA A 40 30.36 -4.78 8.83
N GLY A 41 29.76 -4.88 7.64
CA GLY A 41 30.43 -4.96 6.35
C GLY A 41 30.47 -6.37 5.76
N ASP A 42 30.39 -7.43 6.58
CA ASP A 42 30.49 -8.81 6.10
C ASP A 42 29.23 -9.28 5.36
N THR A 43 29.42 -10.31 4.54
CA THR A 43 28.34 -11.04 3.86
C THR A 43 28.26 -12.47 4.40
N VAL A 44 27.09 -12.86 4.92
CA VAL A 44 26.73 -14.25 5.15
C VAL A 44 26.07 -14.76 3.88
N ARG A 45 26.79 -15.59 3.10
CA ARG A 45 26.30 -16.17 1.85
C ARG A 45 25.73 -17.55 2.13
N VAL A 46 24.45 -17.74 1.82
CA VAL A 46 23.67 -18.92 2.17
C VAL A 46 23.35 -19.68 0.90
N ALA A 47 23.82 -20.93 0.83
CA ALA A 47 23.56 -21.82 -0.29
C ALA A 47 22.06 -22.17 -0.42
N ALA A 48 21.70 -22.81 -1.53
CA ALA A 48 20.37 -23.38 -1.70
C ALA A 48 20.12 -24.47 -0.64
N GLY A 49 18.91 -24.50 -0.11
CA GLY A 49 18.51 -25.41 0.97
C GLY A 49 17.44 -24.81 1.87
N THR A 50 16.90 -25.64 2.76
CA THR A 50 15.95 -25.23 3.80
C THR A 50 16.67 -25.07 5.12
N TYR A 51 16.44 -23.92 5.76
CA TYR A 51 17.00 -23.54 7.05
C TYR A 51 15.85 -23.33 8.02
N ASP A 52 15.78 -24.17 9.05
CA ASP A 52 14.63 -24.30 9.97
C ASP A 52 15.06 -24.37 11.45
N SER A 53 16.35 -24.14 11.71
CA SER A 53 16.95 -24.25 13.04
C SER A 53 16.52 -23.10 13.94
N LEU A 54 15.36 -23.26 14.59
CA LEU A 54 14.79 -22.30 15.52
C LEU A 54 15.56 -22.21 16.84
N PHE A 55 15.76 -21.00 17.32
CA PHE A 55 16.34 -20.71 18.64
C PHE A 55 15.67 -19.48 19.27
N TYR A 56 15.89 -19.28 20.57
CA TYR A 56 15.44 -18.07 21.27
C TYR A 56 16.48 -16.96 21.08
N PRO A 57 16.11 -15.78 20.54
CA PRO A 57 17.02 -14.65 20.43
C PRO A 57 17.46 -14.20 21.84
N PRO A 58 18.64 -13.56 21.95
CA PRO A 58 19.13 -13.08 23.24
C PRO A 58 18.20 -12.02 23.84
N GLY A 59 18.05 -12.04 25.17
CA GLY A 59 17.20 -11.10 25.91
C GLY A 59 15.99 -11.76 26.55
N SER A 60 14.92 -10.98 26.77
CA SER A 60 13.67 -11.44 27.39
C SER A 60 12.59 -11.85 26.38
N ASP A 61 12.92 -11.90 25.09
CA ASP A 61 11.98 -12.27 24.03
C ASP A 61 11.71 -13.78 24.08
N THR A 62 10.43 -14.14 24.12
CA THR A 62 9.97 -15.53 24.27
C THR A 62 9.54 -16.17 22.96
N THR A 63 9.72 -15.49 21.82
CA THR A 63 9.38 -16.03 20.50
C THR A 63 10.66 -16.54 19.82
N ARG A 64 10.65 -17.73 19.22
CA ARG A 64 11.81 -18.25 18.49
C ARG A 64 11.98 -17.55 17.14
N CYS A 65 13.16 -17.62 16.56
CA CYS A 65 13.43 -17.22 15.17
C CYS A 65 14.43 -18.17 14.51
N VAL A 66 14.43 -18.22 13.17
CA VAL A 66 15.44 -18.96 12.40
C VAL A 66 16.70 -18.12 12.18
N ALA A 67 16.52 -16.81 11.97
CA ALA A 67 17.63 -15.85 11.84
C ALA A 67 17.38 -14.62 12.73
N TYR A 68 18.38 -14.27 13.54
CA TYR A 68 18.44 -13.05 14.34
C TYR A 68 19.54 -12.16 13.77
N MET A 69 19.12 -11.11 13.05
CA MET A 69 20.00 -10.25 12.26
C MET A 69 20.84 -9.32 13.14
N LYS A 70 22.02 -8.94 12.61
CA LYS A 70 22.87 -7.91 13.19
C LYS A 70 22.97 -6.70 12.27
N SER A 71 23.18 -5.53 12.85
CA SER A 71 23.35 -4.31 12.07
C SER A 71 24.62 -4.36 11.21
N GLY A 72 24.51 -3.89 9.97
CA GLY A 72 25.60 -3.71 9.04
C GLY A 72 26.02 -4.95 8.26
N ILE A 73 25.37 -6.11 8.42
CA ILE A 73 25.70 -7.32 7.66
C ILE A 73 24.79 -7.48 6.44
N THR A 74 25.30 -8.15 5.40
CA THR A 74 24.48 -8.67 4.29
C THR A 74 24.21 -10.14 4.50
N LEU A 75 22.94 -10.53 4.59
CA LEU A 75 22.48 -11.90 4.53
C LEU A 75 21.99 -12.16 3.10
N LEU A 76 22.67 -13.04 2.36
CA LEU A 76 22.47 -13.26 0.93
C LEU A 76 22.17 -14.74 0.65
N GLY A 77 20.95 -15.03 0.23
CA GLY A 77 20.53 -16.35 -0.24
C GLY A 77 20.87 -16.58 -1.72
N ALA A 78 20.73 -17.82 -2.17
CA ALA A 78 20.93 -18.22 -3.56
C ALA A 78 19.79 -17.78 -4.49
N GLY A 79 18.68 -17.26 -3.94
CA GLY A 79 17.52 -16.77 -4.68
C GLY A 79 16.19 -17.31 -4.14
N ILE A 80 15.10 -16.66 -4.55
CA ILE A 80 13.71 -17.08 -4.27
C ILE A 80 13.52 -18.53 -4.74
N GLY A 81 12.90 -19.35 -3.90
CA GLY A 81 12.69 -20.79 -4.11
C GLY A 81 13.95 -21.65 -4.00
N GLN A 82 15.14 -21.06 -3.85
CA GLN A 82 16.41 -21.79 -3.71
C GLN A 82 16.86 -21.85 -2.25
N THR A 83 16.87 -20.70 -1.56
CA THR A 83 17.22 -20.62 -0.14
C THR A 83 15.98 -20.30 0.68
N ILE A 84 15.55 -21.25 1.50
CA ILE A 84 14.30 -21.20 2.23
C ILE A 84 14.61 -21.03 3.72
N ILE A 85 14.04 -20.00 4.34
CA ILE A 85 13.95 -19.84 5.80
C ILE A 85 12.56 -20.30 6.22
N ASP A 86 12.48 -21.42 6.93
CA ASP A 86 11.22 -22.05 7.32
C ASP A 86 10.99 -21.94 8.83
N GLY A 87 9.98 -21.17 9.23
CA GLY A 87 9.62 -20.95 10.63
C GLY A 87 8.92 -22.14 11.30
N MET A 88 8.63 -23.22 10.55
CA MET A 88 8.04 -24.48 11.03
C MET A 88 6.73 -24.35 11.82
N GLY A 89 5.97 -23.27 11.57
CA GLY A 89 4.78 -22.88 12.31
C GLY A 89 5.04 -22.56 13.79
N GLN A 90 6.28 -22.20 14.13
CA GLN A 90 6.81 -22.35 15.49
C GLN A 90 7.69 -21.18 15.96
N GLY A 91 7.90 -20.18 15.10
CA GLY A 91 8.63 -18.96 15.38
C GLY A 91 8.59 -18.00 14.19
N ARG A 92 9.38 -16.95 14.28
CA ARG A 92 9.64 -15.99 13.20
C ARG A 92 10.60 -16.59 12.18
N GLY A 93 10.54 -16.12 10.94
CA GLY A 93 11.59 -16.39 9.96
C GLY A 93 12.84 -15.61 10.32
N ILE A 94 12.78 -14.29 10.14
CA ILE A 94 13.87 -13.36 10.41
C ILE A 94 13.44 -12.32 11.44
N PHE A 95 14.25 -12.16 12.49
CA PHE A 95 14.05 -11.13 13.51
C PHE A 95 15.17 -10.08 13.44
N CYS A 96 14.76 -8.83 13.29
CA CYS A 96 15.60 -7.64 13.28
C CYS A 96 15.27 -6.80 14.52
N LEU A 97 16.16 -6.83 15.52
CA LEU A 97 16.08 -6.04 16.75
C LEU A 97 17.24 -5.04 16.78
N ASN A 98 16.95 -3.73 16.77
CA ASN A 98 17.97 -2.67 16.70
C ASN A 98 18.96 -2.84 15.51
N VAL A 99 18.44 -3.25 14.35
CA VAL A 99 19.22 -3.43 13.11
C VAL A 99 19.16 -2.13 12.30
N ALA A 100 20.01 -1.16 12.65
CA ALA A 100 19.99 0.17 12.03
C ALA A 100 20.33 0.16 10.52
N SER A 101 21.03 -0.87 10.06
CA SER A 101 21.36 -1.09 8.64
C SER A 101 21.64 -2.57 8.38
N GLY A 102 21.70 -2.97 7.12
CA GLY A 102 21.98 -4.35 6.72
C GLY A 102 21.16 -4.71 5.49
N ARG A 103 21.40 -5.88 4.92
CA ARG A 103 20.65 -6.37 3.76
C ARG A 103 20.21 -7.80 3.98
N ILE A 104 18.97 -8.11 3.60
CA ILE A 104 18.39 -9.44 3.54
C ILE A 104 17.96 -9.62 2.08
N GLU A 105 18.57 -10.57 1.37
CA GLU A 105 18.31 -10.72 -0.06
C GLU A 105 18.27 -12.15 -0.55
N GLY A 106 17.31 -12.46 -1.42
CA GLY A 106 17.30 -13.73 -2.17
C GLY A 106 16.81 -14.92 -1.35
N PHE A 107 15.81 -14.74 -0.51
CA PHE A 107 15.22 -15.79 0.33
C PHE A 107 13.74 -15.99 0.04
N THR A 108 13.27 -17.22 0.13
CA THR A 108 11.87 -17.50 0.47
C THR A 108 11.77 -17.66 1.99
N ILE A 109 10.94 -16.86 2.66
CA ILE A 109 10.67 -16.91 4.09
C ILE A 109 9.23 -17.38 4.27
N ARG A 110 9.02 -18.51 4.94
CA ARG A 110 7.67 -19.08 5.06
C ARG A 110 7.39 -19.79 6.36
N ASN A 111 6.14 -20.25 6.50
CA ASN A 111 5.66 -21.06 7.63
C ASN A 111 6.05 -20.44 8.98
N SER A 112 6.07 -19.11 9.07
CA SER A 112 6.42 -18.42 10.31
C SER A 112 5.16 -18.14 11.11
N PHE A 113 5.10 -18.65 12.33
CA PHE A 113 3.97 -18.44 13.23
C PHE A 113 4.39 -18.56 14.69
N ALA A 114 3.90 -17.62 15.49
CA ALA A 114 3.94 -17.64 16.95
C ALA A 114 2.87 -16.66 17.42
N GLU A 115 2.20 -16.96 18.54
CA GLU A 115 1.12 -16.11 19.06
C GLU A 115 1.55 -14.68 19.42
N ASN A 116 2.87 -14.45 19.55
CA ASN A 116 3.46 -13.16 19.89
C ASN A 116 4.44 -12.71 18.78
N HIS A 117 3.92 -12.10 17.71
CA HIS A 117 4.70 -11.49 16.63
C HIS A 117 5.53 -12.50 15.85
N GLY A 118 4.89 -13.59 15.42
CA GLY A 118 5.47 -14.70 14.66
C GLY A 118 5.69 -14.45 13.18
N ALA A 119 5.85 -13.20 12.76
CA ALA A 119 5.91 -12.82 11.35
C ALA A 119 7.06 -13.48 10.59
N GLY A 120 6.93 -13.53 9.26
CA GLY A 120 8.02 -13.92 8.36
C GLY A 120 9.26 -13.07 8.60
N ILE A 121 9.10 -11.74 8.56
CA ILE A 121 10.15 -10.79 8.92
C ILE A 121 9.60 -9.81 9.96
N TYR A 122 10.28 -9.70 11.10
CA TYR A 122 9.92 -8.75 12.14
C TYR A 122 11.03 -7.71 12.37
N CYS A 123 10.77 -6.46 11.99
CA CYS A 123 11.59 -5.29 12.27
C CYS A 123 11.06 -4.56 13.50
N TYR A 124 11.89 -4.50 14.55
CA TYR A 124 11.53 -3.93 15.84
C TYR A 124 12.64 -3.03 16.39
N GLN A 125 12.24 -1.90 16.97
CA GLN A 125 13.11 -0.88 17.56
C GLN A 125 14.19 -0.36 16.62
N ASN A 126 13.92 0.72 15.88
CA ASN A 126 14.87 1.38 14.98
C ASN A 126 15.56 0.42 14.01
N SER A 127 14.83 -0.59 13.53
CA SER A 127 15.35 -1.57 12.59
C SER A 127 15.01 -1.16 11.16
N SER A 128 16.04 -0.83 10.38
CA SER A 128 15.92 -0.35 9.01
C SER A 128 16.83 -1.11 8.03
N PRO A 129 16.77 -2.47 7.98
CA PRO A 129 17.47 -3.23 6.95
C PRO A 129 16.85 -2.98 5.56
N THR A 130 17.62 -3.24 4.51
CA THR A 130 17.09 -3.42 3.16
C THR A 130 16.66 -4.88 2.99
N ILE A 131 15.40 -5.10 2.62
CA ILE A 131 14.81 -6.39 2.27
C ILE A 131 14.61 -6.37 0.76
N ARG A 132 15.31 -7.22 0.02
CA ARG A 132 15.34 -7.15 -1.44
C ARG A 132 15.21 -8.52 -2.08
N SER A 133 14.43 -8.65 -3.15
CA SER A 133 14.32 -9.93 -3.88
C SER A 133 13.99 -11.10 -2.94
N CYS A 134 13.07 -10.87 -2.00
CA CYS A 134 12.61 -11.87 -1.06
C CYS A 134 11.15 -12.20 -1.32
N GLU A 135 10.78 -13.45 -1.06
CA GLU A 135 9.39 -13.91 -1.02
C GLU A 135 9.04 -14.19 0.46
N VAL A 136 8.02 -13.54 1.00
CA VAL A 136 7.50 -13.77 2.35
C VAL A 136 6.10 -14.32 2.23
N THR A 137 5.92 -15.61 2.56
CA THR A 137 4.67 -16.30 2.25
C THR A 137 4.24 -17.30 3.30
N GLU A 138 2.94 -17.63 3.37
CA GLU A 138 2.38 -18.64 4.28
C GLU A 138 2.76 -18.40 5.76
N CYS A 139 2.92 -17.14 6.18
CA CYS A 139 3.18 -16.78 7.57
C CYS A 139 1.87 -16.50 8.30
N GLY A 140 1.73 -17.00 9.53
CA GLY A 140 0.47 -16.97 10.30
C GLY A 140 0.31 -15.80 11.28
N ASP A 141 1.34 -14.96 11.43
CA ASP A 141 1.27 -13.74 12.25
C ASP A 141 1.71 -12.50 11.45
N GLY A 142 1.35 -12.48 10.16
CA GLY A 142 1.73 -11.45 9.20
C GLY A 142 2.99 -11.81 8.39
N GLY A 143 3.10 -11.23 7.20
CA GLY A 143 4.31 -11.34 6.38
C GLY A 143 5.45 -10.52 6.97
N ILE A 144 5.31 -9.19 6.94
CA ILE A 144 6.32 -8.25 7.45
C ILE A 144 5.72 -7.31 8.51
N ILE A 145 6.35 -7.25 9.68
CA ILE A 145 5.96 -6.34 10.76
C ILE A 145 7.06 -5.28 10.98
N CYS A 146 6.67 -4.01 11.00
CA CYS A 146 7.52 -2.86 11.30
C CYS A 146 6.98 -2.10 12.52
N ARG A 147 7.77 -2.01 13.60
CA ARG A 147 7.35 -1.35 14.85
C ARG A 147 8.43 -0.51 15.50
N PHE A 148 8.01 0.55 16.20
CA PHE A 148 8.85 1.40 17.05
C PHE A 148 10.02 2.03 16.28
N GLY A 149 9.69 2.90 15.32
CA GLY A 149 10.69 3.61 14.50
C GLY A 149 11.42 2.71 13.50
N SER A 150 10.87 1.55 13.15
CA SER A 150 11.51 0.63 12.21
C SER A 150 11.11 0.97 10.78
N SER A 151 12.06 1.34 9.95
CA SER A 151 11.82 1.85 8.60
C SER A 151 12.67 1.12 7.55
N PRO A 152 12.43 -0.20 7.33
CA PRO A 152 13.15 -0.94 6.31
C PRO A 152 12.85 -0.41 4.89
N SER A 153 13.80 -0.61 3.96
CA SER A 153 13.53 -0.51 2.53
C SER A 153 13.14 -1.88 2.01
N ILE A 154 11.98 -2.02 1.37
CA ILE A 154 11.46 -3.28 0.83
C ILE A 154 11.39 -3.13 -0.68
N GLU A 155 12.17 -3.92 -1.40
CA GLU A 155 12.39 -3.72 -2.84
C GLU A 155 12.27 -5.04 -3.61
N TYR A 156 11.60 -5.04 -4.77
CA TYR A 156 11.53 -6.22 -5.66
C TYR A 156 11.12 -7.51 -4.93
N SER A 157 10.24 -7.40 -3.94
CA SER A 157 9.87 -8.49 -3.05
C SER A 157 8.41 -8.89 -3.24
N GLU A 158 8.07 -10.09 -2.78
CA GLU A 158 6.72 -10.64 -2.82
C GLU A 158 6.28 -10.94 -1.40
N ILE A 159 5.10 -10.46 -1.01
CA ILE A 159 4.47 -10.68 0.30
C ILE A 159 3.11 -11.31 0.02
N THR A 160 3.04 -12.63 0.06
CA THR A 160 1.91 -13.37 -0.50
C THR A 160 1.32 -14.41 0.43
N ASP A 161 0.00 -14.56 0.42
CA ASP A 161 -0.68 -15.66 1.11
C ASP A 161 -0.37 -15.74 2.61
N ASN A 162 -0.10 -14.59 3.23
CA ASN A 162 0.11 -14.49 4.67
C ASN A 162 -1.21 -14.25 5.40
N VAL A 163 -1.29 -14.78 6.61
CA VAL A 163 -2.42 -14.66 7.51
C VAL A 163 -1.97 -13.93 8.77
N TYR A 164 -2.78 -13.01 9.30
CA TYR A 164 -2.54 -12.41 10.62
C TYR A 164 -3.87 -12.18 11.32
N LYS A 165 -3.87 -11.95 12.64
CA LYS A 165 -5.06 -11.50 13.38
C LYS A 165 -5.47 -10.05 13.06
N LEU A 166 -4.53 -9.17 12.68
CA LEU A 166 -4.79 -7.72 12.55
C LEU A 166 -4.32 -7.09 11.22
N GLY A 167 -3.77 -7.85 10.26
CA GLY A 167 -3.10 -7.31 9.04
C GLY A 167 -2.33 -8.38 8.26
N GLY A 168 -2.91 -8.96 7.22
CA GLY A 168 -2.42 -10.22 6.64
C GLY A 168 -1.02 -10.11 6.04
N GLY A 169 -0.77 -9.11 5.18
CA GLY A 169 0.52 -8.94 4.50
C GLY A 169 1.54 -8.17 5.33
N MET A 170 1.19 -6.95 5.74
CA MET A 170 2.08 -6.06 6.47
C MET A 170 1.39 -5.34 7.62
N LEU A 171 2.12 -5.17 8.73
CA LEU A 171 1.76 -4.27 9.83
C LEU A 171 2.84 -3.19 9.98
N ILE A 172 2.43 -1.93 9.94
CA ILE A 172 3.30 -0.76 10.09
C ILE A 172 2.73 0.12 11.20
N GLU A 173 3.41 0.16 12.34
CA GLU A 173 2.93 0.92 13.50
C GLU A 173 4.06 1.58 14.32
N ALA A 174 3.66 2.42 15.27
CA ALA A 174 4.51 3.11 16.23
C ALA A 174 5.64 3.90 15.56
N ALA A 175 5.24 4.93 14.79
CA ALA A 175 6.13 5.85 14.08
C ALA A 175 7.11 5.15 13.11
N SER A 176 6.66 4.11 12.42
CA SER A 176 7.44 3.38 11.43
C SER A 176 7.18 3.93 10.02
N SER A 177 8.22 4.05 9.20
CA SER A 177 8.13 4.67 7.87
C SER A 177 8.90 3.88 6.81
N PRO A 178 8.59 2.59 6.59
CA PRO A 178 9.24 1.81 5.54
C PRO A 178 9.03 2.44 4.16
N GLN A 179 9.99 2.20 3.27
CA GLN A 179 9.88 2.53 1.85
C GLN A 179 9.62 1.22 1.10
N ILE A 180 8.53 1.14 0.34
CA ILE A 180 8.15 -0.06 -0.40
C ILE A 180 8.19 0.24 -1.89
N VAL A 181 9.01 -0.48 -2.63
CA VAL A 181 9.27 -0.21 -4.06
C VAL A 181 9.21 -1.51 -4.86
N HIS A 182 8.52 -1.50 -6.01
CA HIS A 182 8.42 -2.67 -6.91
C HIS A 182 8.04 -3.97 -6.18
N THR A 183 7.11 -3.89 -5.22
CA THR A 183 6.75 -5.00 -4.36
C THR A 183 5.32 -5.45 -4.64
N LEU A 184 5.12 -6.77 -4.65
CA LEU A 184 3.81 -7.41 -4.78
C LEU A 184 3.30 -7.81 -3.38
N ILE A 185 2.10 -7.37 -3.03
CA ILE A 185 1.39 -7.72 -1.80
C ILE A 185 0.08 -8.38 -2.21
N ARG A 186 0.00 -9.72 -2.19
CA ARG A 186 -1.13 -10.43 -2.81
C ARG A 186 -1.68 -11.60 -2.00
N GLY A 187 -3.01 -11.77 -2.03
CA GLY A 187 -3.64 -12.96 -1.46
C GLY A 187 -3.52 -13.06 0.07
N ASN A 188 -3.10 -11.97 0.72
CA ASN A 188 -3.00 -11.95 2.16
C ASN A 188 -4.38 -11.78 2.79
N SER A 189 -4.56 -12.37 3.97
CA SER A 189 -5.83 -12.33 4.68
C SER A 189 -5.71 -12.13 6.18
N ALA A 190 -6.71 -11.49 6.77
CA ALA A 190 -6.81 -11.37 8.21
C ALA A 190 -8.26 -11.19 8.65
N PRO A 191 -8.57 -11.44 9.93
CA PRO A 191 -9.80 -10.97 10.55
C PRO A 191 -10.04 -9.48 10.30
N ALA A 192 -9.06 -8.61 10.58
CA ALA A 192 -9.27 -7.16 10.53
C ALA A 192 -8.90 -6.46 9.20
N VAL A 193 -7.73 -6.77 8.61
CA VAL A 193 -7.22 -6.07 7.40
C VAL A 193 -6.43 -7.05 6.52
N GLY A 194 -6.82 -7.24 5.27
CA GLY A 194 -6.22 -8.27 4.41
C GLY A 194 -4.76 -8.00 4.03
N GLY A 195 -4.49 -6.85 3.40
CA GLY A 195 -3.17 -6.51 2.85
C GLY A 195 -2.26 -5.80 3.85
N VAL A 196 -2.46 -4.50 4.05
CA VAL A 196 -1.55 -3.63 4.81
C VAL A 196 -2.32 -2.84 5.87
N LEU A 197 -1.90 -2.93 7.13
CA LEU A 197 -2.36 -2.05 8.20
C LEU A 197 -1.29 -1.01 8.55
N ILE A 198 -1.66 0.27 8.49
CA ILE A 198 -0.81 1.42 8.80
C ILE A 198 -1.45 2.23 9.93
N LYS A 199 -0.72 2.42 11.04
CA LYS A 199 -1.26 3.17 12.19
C LYS A 199 -0.23 3.83 13.09
N ASP A 200 -0.69 4.52 14.13
CA ASP A 200 0.11 5.03 15.24
C ASP A 200 1.25 5.95 14.80
N GLY A 201 0.93 6.98 14.01
CA GLY A 201 1.87 7.99 13.52
C GLY A 201 2.85 7.48 12.46
N SER A 202 2.58 6.31 11.88
CA SER A 202 3.40 5.74 10.81
C SER A 202 3.22 6.49 9.49
N ALA A 203 4.25 6.44 8.64
CA ALA A 203 4.30 7.18 7.39
C ALA A 203 5.04 6.42 6.28
N PRO A 204 4.57 5.25 5.82
CA PRO A 204 5.17 4.54 4.71
C PRO A 204 4.94 5.21 3.35
N SER A 205 5.81 4.90 2.40
CA SER A 205 5.63 5.21 0.97
C SER A 205 5.61 3.92 0.13
N PHE A 206 4.80 3.94 -0.92
CA PHE A 206 4.68 2.88 -1.90
C PHE A 206 4.94 3.46 -3.29
N GLU A 207 5.88 2.87 -4.01
CA GLU A 207 6.24 3.27 -5.38
C GLU A 207 6.24 2.04 -6.30
N ASP A 208 5.49 2.10 -7.39
CA ASP A 208 5.41 1.03 -8.39
C ASP A 208 5.05 -0.34 -7.76
N CYS A 209 4.17 -0.33 -6.76
CA CYS A 209 3.75 -1.52 -6.02
C CYS A 209 2.41 -2.07 -6.52
N THR A 210 2.18 -3.35 -6.29
CA THR A 210 0.89 -4.01 -6.56
C THR A 210 0.33 -4.59 -5.27
N ILE A 211 -0.86 -4.15 -4.87
CA ILE A 211 -1.62 -4.64 -3.72
C ILE A 211 -2.87 -5.30 -4.27
N ASP A 212 -2.85 -6.63 -4.44
CA ASP A 212 -3.86 -7.35 -5.22
C ASP A 212 -4.53 -8.49 -4.44
N SER A 213 -5.83 -8.68 -4.62
CA SER A 213 -6.54 -9.88 -4.14
C SER A 213 -6.39 -10.14 -2.63
N ASN A 214 -6.18 -9.11 -1.82
CA ASN A 214 -6.13 -9.25 -0.36
C ASN A 214 -7.55 -9.13 0.22
N TYR A 215 -7.84 -9.88 1.27
CA TYR A 215 -9.22 -9.98 1.76
C TYR A 215 -9.31 -10.15 3.27
N VAL A 216 -10.43 -9.70 3.84
CA VAL A 216 -10.73 -9.92 5.26
C VAL A 216 -11.59 -11.15 5.50
N THR A 217 -11.54 -11.70 6.71
CA THR A 217 -12.33 -12.89 7.09
C THR A 217 -13.41 -12.63 8.14
N ASP A 218 -13.28 -11.59 8.97
CA ASP A 218 -14.31 -11.27 9.97
C ASP A 218 -15.46 -10.46 9.36
N PHE A 219 -16.63 -10.60 9.96
CA PHE A 219 -17.82 -9.83 9.63
C PHE A 219 -17.58 -8.34 9.92
N ASN A 220 -18.00 -7.45 9.02
CA ASN A 220 -17.80 -5.99 9.08
C ASN A 220 -16.32 -5.51 9.13
N ALA A 221 -15.34 -6.37 8.87
CA ALA A 221 -13.94 -5.93 8.84
C ALA A 221 -13.68 -5.02 7.63
N SER A 222 -13.05 -3.88 7.87
CA SER A 222 -12.71 -2.91 6.83
C SER A 222 -11.41 -3.28 6.09
N ALA A 223 -11.20 -2.73 4.90
CA ALA A 223 -9.96 -2.86 4.12
C ALA A 223 -9.53 -4.29 3.76
N GLY A 224 -9.96 -4.74 2.58
CA GLY A 224 -9.29 -5.86 1.92
C GLY A 224 -7.84 -5.53 1.61
N GLY A 225 -7.59 -4.33 1.04
CA GLY A 225 -6.28 -3.90 0.58
C GLY A 225 -5.47 -3.20 1.66
N VAL A 226 -5.81 -1.95 1.98
CA VAL A 226 -5.04 -1.12 2.91
C VAL A 226 -5.94 -0.40 3.91
N SER A 227 -5.61 -0.49 5.20
CA SER A 227 -6.22 0.32 6.25
C SER A 227 -5.22 1.32 6.83
N ILE A 228 -5.65 2.57 6.99
CA ILE A 228 -4.84 3.69 7.49
C ILE A 228 -5.64 4.39 8.61
N THR A 229 -5.11 4.37 9.84
CA THR A 229 -5.75 4.99 11.02
C THR A 229 -4.72 5.75 11.86
N THR A 230 -4.95 7.04 12.12
CA THR A 230 -4.01 7.92 12.83
C THR A 230 -2.59 7.85 12.23
N ALA A 231 -2.51 7.89 10.90
CA ALA A 231 -1.26 7.71 10.17
C ALA A 231 -1.27 8.46 8.83
N SER A 232 -0.15 8.39 8.12
CA SER A 232 -0.05 8.90 6.76
C SER A 232 0.45 7.84 5.80
N ALA A 233 0.11 7.96 4.52
CA ALA A 233 0.64 7.07 3.49
C ALA A 233 0.73 7.79 2.14
N THR A 234 1.75 7.48 1.36
CA THR A 234 1.87 7.93 -0.03
C THR A 234 1.92 6.74 -0.98
N PHE A 235 1.10 6.77 -2.02
CA PHE A 235 1.08 5.80 -3.11
C PHE A 235 1.39 6.50 -4.41
N ASN A 236 2.44 6.06 -5.11
CA ASN A 236 2.80 6.57 -6.42
C ASN A 236 2.92 5.43 -7.42
N ARG A 237 2.20 5.54 -8.55
CA ARG A 237 2.22 4.52 -9.63
C ARG A 237 1.91 3.11 -9.13
N CYS A 238 1.05 3.01 -8.13
CA CYS A 238 0.66 1.74 -7.53
C CYS A 238 -0.63 1.21 -8.15
N SER A 239 -0.79 -0.10 -8.12
CA SER A 239 -2.02 -0.80 -8.46
C SER A 239 -2.61 -1.42 -7.20
N ILE A 240 -3.82 -1.02 -6.81
CA ILE A 240 -4.56 -1.54 -5.66
C ILE A 240 -5.83 -2.19 -6.22
N THR A 241 -5.80 -3.51 -6.41
CA THR A 241 -6.81 -4.19 -7.21
C THR A 241 -7.39 -5.44 -6.57
N ARG A 242 -8.65 -5.77 -6.91
CA ARG A 242 -9.31 -7.03 -6.50
C ARG A 242 -9.32 -7.29 -5.00
N ASN A 243 -9.13 -6.26 -4.18
CA ASN A 243 -9.14 -6.42 -2.75
C ASN A 243 -10.58 -6.42 -2.25
N ARG A 244 -10.84 -7.24 -1.22
CA ARG A 244 -12.19 -7.47 -0.70
C ARG A 244 -12.29 -7.17 0.79
N ALA A 245 -13.07 -6.16 1.14
CA ALA A 245 -13.51 -5.93 2.50
C ALA A 245 -14.88 -6.58 2.74
N ASN A 246 -15.18 -6.90 3.99
CA ASN A 246 -16.53 -7.26 4.39
C ASN A 246 -17.29 -5.97 4.77
N GLY A 247 -16.68 -5.10 5.59
CA GLY A 247 -17.13 -3.72 5.86
C GLY A 247 -16.66 -2.72 4.79
N SER A 248 -16.18 -1.55 5.23
CA SER A 248 -15.85 -0.43 4.33
C SER A 248 -14.51 -0.58 3.59
N GLY A 249 -14.37 0.10 2.45
CA GLY A 249 -13.07 0.34 1.83
C GLY A 249 -12.47 -0.91 1.21
N GLY A 250 -13.06 -1.46 0.14
CA GLY A 250 -12.55 -2.70 -0.47
C GLY A 250 -11.05 -2.61 -0.82
N GLY A 251 -10.66 -1.52 -1.47
CA GLY A 251 -9.27 -1.18 -1.76
C GLY A 251 -8.58 -0.48 -0.59
N LEU A 252 -9.09 0.69 -0.17
CA LEU A 252 -8.54 1.48 0.93
C LEU A 252 -9.62 1.91 1.92
N ASP A 253 -9.28 1.84 3.21
CA ASP A 253 -10.04 2.40 4.33
C ASP A 253 -9.16 3.41 5.08
N ILE A 254 -9.58 4.68 5.10
CA ILE A 254 -8.81 5.81 5.64
C ILE A 254 -9.63 6.47 6.75
N ARG A 255 -9.09 6.49 7.98
CA ARG A 255 -9.80 6.96 9.18
C ARG A 255 -8.93 7.70 10.17
N ASP A 256 -9.58 8.29 11.16
CA ASP A 256 -8.97 8.73 12.43
C ASP A 256 -7.81 9.71 12.24
N GLU A 257 -8.08 10.84 11.59
CA GLU A 257 -7.12 11.94 11.41
C GLU A 257 -5.90 11.55 10.55
N SER A 258 -6.15 10.74 9.52
CA SER A 258 -5.10 10.27 8.61
C SER A 258 -4.86 11.22 7.44
N THR A 259 -3.68 11.11 6.81
CA THR A 259 -3.34 11.89 5.61
C THR A 259 -2.84 10.96 4.50
N VAL A 260 -3.57 10.91 3.38
CA VAL A 260 -3.26 9.99 2.28
C VAL A 260 -3.07 10.74 0.96
N VAL A 261 -1.96 10.46 0.29
CA VAL A 261 -1.64 10.99 -1.04
C VAL A 261 -1.54 9.84 -2.03
N ILE A 262 -2.31 9.90 -3.11
CA ILE A 262 -2.37 8.90 -4.16
C ILE A 262 -2.16 9.62 -5.48
N ASP A 263 -1.09 9.28 -6.19
CA ASP A 263 -0.76 9.86 -7.49
C ASP A 263 -0.44 8.80 -8.54
N SER A 264 -1.03 8.97 -9.71
CA SER A 264 -0.77 8.09 -10.87
C SER A 264 -1.09 6.61 -10.60
N CYS A 265 -2.06 6.33 -9.73
CA CYS A 265 -2.40 4.98 -9.29
C CYS A 265 -3.61 4.41 -10.02
N VAL A 266 -3.75 3.08 -9.96
CA VAL A 266 -4.94 2.34 -10.40
C VAL A 266 -5.58 1.69 -9.18
N ILE A 267 -6.80 2.09 -8.84
CA ILE A 267 -7.61 1.50 -7.77
C ILE A 267 -8.82 0.88 -8.43
N ALA A 268 -8.77 -0.43 -8.69
CA ALA A 268 -9.76 -1.06 -9.53
C ALA A 268 -10.20 -2.46 -9.10
N ASP A 269 -11.43 -2.81 -9.47
CA ASP A 269 -11.99 -4.15 -9.21
C ASP A 269 -12.04 -4.51 -7.71
N ASN A 270 -11.97 -3.52 -6.81
CA ASN A 270 -12.08 -3.76 -5.37
C ASN A 270 -13.55 -3.78 -4.94
N ALA A 271 -13.86 -4.53 -3.88
CA ALA A 271 -15.23 -4.67 -3.43
C ALA A 271 -15.37 -4.70 -1.91
N THR A 272 -16.49 -4.16 -1.42
CA THR A 272 -17.04 -4.56 -0.12
C THR A 272 -18.04 -5.70 -0.33
N THR A 273 -18.43 -6.44 0.72
CA THR A 273 -19.42 -7.52 0.55
C THR A 273 -20.51 -7.65 1.61
N ASP A 274 -20.38 -7.04 2.78
CA ASP A 274 -21.45 -7.03 3.76
C ASP A 274 -22.40 -5.87 3.52
N ASP A 275 -23.55 -5.93 4.19
CA ASP A 275 -24.60 -4.94 4.05
C ASP A 275 -24.16 -3.55 4.50
N PHE A 276 -23.13 -3.38 5.35
CA PHE A 276 -22.57 -2.08 5.79
C PHE A 276 -21.19 -1.80 5.14
N GLY A 277 -21.13 -1.80 3.82
CA GLY A 277 -19.87 -1.73 3.07
C GLY A 277 -19.74 -0.53 2.13
N PRO A 278 -19.66 0.72 2.62
CA PRO A 278 -19.38 1.88 1.77
C PRO A 278 -17.97 1.85 1.18
N GLY A 279 -17.76 2.57 0.07
CA GLY A 279 -16.41 2.78 -0.48
C GLY A 279 -15.82 1.52 -1.10
N GLY A 280 -16.42 1.00 -2.18
CA GLY A 280 -15.93 -0.21 -2.86
C GLY A 280 -14.44 -0.13 -3.18
N GLY A 281 -14.02 1.02 -3.74
CA GLY A 281 -12.62 1.36 -3.97
C GLY A 281 -11.99 1.98 -2.73
N ILE A 282 -12.50 3.15 -2.33
CA ILE A 282 -11.96 3.97 -1.26
C ILE A 282 -13.08 4.37 -0.30
N TYR A 283 -12.87 4.14 0.98
CA TYR A 283 -13.61 4.78 2.07
C TYR A 283 -12.68 5.75 2.79
N CYS A 284 -13.12 6.99 2.96
CA CYS A 284 -12.38 8.01 3.69
C CYS A 284 -13.29 8.73 4.69
N GLU A 285 -12.91 8.69 5.96
CA GLU A 285 -13.64 9.27 7.09
C GLU A 285 -12.71 10.15 7.93
N LEU A 286 -13.11 11.41 8.15
CA LEU A 286 -12.43 12.35 9.06
C LEU A 286 -10.90 12.37 8.85
N SER A 287 -10.50 12.48 7.57
CA SER A 287 -9.10 12.35 7.14
C SER A 287 -8.85 13.18 5.86
N ASP A 288 -7.60 13.54 5.64
CA ASP A 288 -7.14 14.21 4.42
C ASP A 288 -6.90 13.20 3.29
N LEU A 289 -7.40 13.53 2.10
CA LEU A 289 -7.25 12.71 0.91
C LEU A 289 -6.87 13.56 -0.31
N SER A 290 -5.69 13.28 -0.89
CA SER A 290 -5.29 13.84 -2.19
C SER A 290 -5.23 12.74 -3.24
N LEU A 291 -6.12 12.81 -4.24
CA LEU A 291 -6.14 11.95 -5.42
C LEU A 291 -5.71 12.75 -6.65
N THR A 292 -4.64 12.33 -7.32
CA THR A 292 -4.17 12.96 -8.55
C THR A 292 -3.88 11.94 -9.65
N ASN A 293 -4.25 12.27 -10.89
CA ASN A 293 -3.86 11.52 -12.09
C ASN A 293 -4.17 10.01 -12.02
N SER A 294 -5.20 9.62 -11.26
CA SER A 294 -5.44 8.22 -10.88
C SER A 294 -6.75 7.66 -11.45
N GLU A 295 -6.74 6.38 -11.78
CA GLU A 295 -7.91 5.59 -12.17
C GLU A 295 -8.56 4.99 -10.93
N ILE A 296 -9.87 5.22 -10.77
CA ILE A 296 -10.73 4.56 -9.78
C ILE A 296 -11.85 3.88 -10.56
N ALA A 297 -11.71 2.57 -10.83
CA ALA A 297 -12.62 1.92 -11.77
C ALA A 297 -13.11 0.53 -11.37
N ARG A 298 -14.34 0.18 -11.77
CA ARG A 298 -14.92 -1.17 -11.53
C ARG A 298 -14.94 -1.59 -10.07
N ASN A 299 -14.94 -0.63 -9.15
CA ASN A 299 -15.05 -0.93 -7.74
C ASN A 299 -16.53 -1.04 -7.33
N SER A 300 -16.84 -1.92 -6.37
CA SER A 300 -18.22 -2.28 -6.05
C SER A 300 -18.52 -2.19 -4.56
N ALA A 301 -19.65 -1.57 -4.21
CA ALA A 301 -20.21 -1.55 -2.86
C ALA A 301 -21.63 -2.17 -2.87
N PRO A 302 -21.76 -3.51 -2.94
CA PRO A 302 -23.03 -4.18 -3.22
C PRO A 302 -23.96 -4.34 -2.01
N GLY A 303 -23.55 -3.92 -0.81
CA GLY A 303 -24.31 -4.10 0.43
C GLY A 303 -25.72 -3.51 0.36
N THR A 304 -26.71 -4.13 1.00
CA THR A 304 -28.11 -3.74 0.80
C THR A 304 -28.62 -2.65 1.73
N ASP A 305 -27.79 -2.18 2.66
CA ASP A 305 -28.17 -1.15 3.63
C ASP A 305 -28.20 0.27 3.04
N GLY A 306 -28.65 1.25 3.84
CA GLY A 306 -28.71 2.64 3.42
C GLY A 306 -27.36 3.32 3.17
N LEU A 307 -26.24 2.74 3.61
CA LEU A 307 -24.92 3.38 3.63
C LEU A 307 -23.94 2.78 2.60
N SER A 308 -24.25 1.66 1.97
CA SER A 308 -23.44 0.99 0.95
C SER A 308 -23.48 1.72 -0.41
N ASP A 309 -22.89 2.91 -0.39
CA ASP A 309 -22.72 3.81 -1.53
C ASP A 309 -21.24 4.17 -1.72
N GLY A 310 -20.94 4.89 -2.79
CA GLY A 310 -19.57 5.25 -3.17
C GLY A 310 -18.82 4.03 -3.68
N GLY A 311 -19.32 3.40 -4.76
CA GLY A 311 -18.65 2.27 -5.39
C GLY A 311 -17.17 2.57 -5.64
N GLY A 312 -16.87 3.75 -6.18
CA GLY A 312 -15.49 4.26 -6.33
C GLY A 312 -14.94 4.88 -5.05
N LEU A 313 -15.59 5.94 -4.56
CA LEU A 313 -15.20 6.69 -3.37
C LEU A 313 -16.41 7.03 -2.50
N PHE A 314 -16.31 6.71 -1.21
CA PHE A 314 -17.17 7.28 -0.18
C PHE A 314 -16.34 8.22 0.71
N LEU A 315 -16.78 9.47 0.84
CA LEU A 315 -16.11 10.48 1.63
C LEU A 315 -17.05 11.06 2.70
N PHE A 316 -16.67 10.89 3.97
CA PHE A 316 -17.35 11.47 5.12
C PHE A 316 -16.41 12.42 5.87
N VAL A 317 -16.78 13.71 5.88
CA VAL A 317 -15.97 14.74 6.53
C VAL A 317 -16.90 15.64 7.34
N ALA A 318 -17.18 15.29 8.59
CA ALA A 318 -18.03 16.11 9.45
C ALA A 318 -17.31 17.32 10.08
N ASP A 319 -16.01 17.50 9.79
CA ASP A 319 -15.16 18.58 10.30
C ASP A 319 -14.43 19.25 9.13
N GLU A 320 -14.63 20.57 8.96
CA GLU A 320 -14.09 21.36 7.85
C GLU A 320 -12.55 21.50 7.87
N THR A 321 -11.87 21.02 8.91
CA THR A 321 -10.40 21.00 8.97
C THR A 321 -9.78 19.96 8.03
N TYR A 322 -10.50 18.88 7.71
CA TYR A 322 -10.02 17.86 6.78
C TYR A 322 -10.29 18.26 5.33
N VAL A 323 -9.31 18.00 4.48
CA VAL A 323 -9.31 18.43 3.09
C VAL A 323 -9.24 17.23 2.16
N ALA A 324 -10.17 17.19 1.20
CA ALA A 324 -10.14 16.27 0.08
C ALA A 324 -9.93 17.01 -1.24
N GLN A 325 -8.95 16.58 -2.04
CA GLN A 325 -8.60 17.12 -3.34
C GLN A 325 -8.59 15.99 -4.36
N ILE A 326 -9.34 16.15 -5.45
CA ILE A 326 -9.46 15.17 -6.52
C ILE A 326 -9.17 15.89 -7.83
N THR A 327 -8.05 15.59 -8.49
CA THR A 327 -7.64 16.30 -9.70
C THR A 327 -7.09 15.37 -10.78
N GLY A 328 -7.58 15.48 -12.01
CA GLY A 328 -7.05 14.65 -13.10
C GLY A 328 -7.39 13.17 -12.93
N CYS A 329 -8.46 12.83 -12.23
CA CYS A 329 -8.81 11.42 -11.98
C CYS A 329 -9.86 10.91 -12.99
N THR A 330 -9.95 9.59 -13.14
CA THR A 330 -11.04 8.93 -13.88
C THR A 330 -11.77 7.99 -12.93
N PHE A 331 -13.04 8.28 -12.63
CA PHE A 331 -13.97 7.41 -11.90
C PHE A 331 -14.91 6.73 -12.89
N ALA A 332 -14.67 5.44 -13.18
CA ALA A 332 -15.39 4.74 -14.24
C ALA A 332 -15.93 3.38 -13.84
N GLU A 333 -17.15 3.04 -14.25
CA GLU A 333 -17.72 1.69 -14.07
C GLU A 333 -17.78 1.23 -12.61
N ASN A 334 -17.77 2.16 -11.65
CA ASN A 334 -17.95 1.80 -10.25
C ASN A 334 -19.43 1.59 -9.96
N ALA A 335 -19.74 0.65 -9.07
CA ALA A 335 -21.11 0.28 -8.74
C ALA A 335 -21.35 0.44 -7.24
N SER A 336 -22.40 1.17 -6.86
CA SER A 336 -22.97 1.05 -5.52
C SER A 336 -24.03 -0.05 -5.49
N LYS A 337 -24.71 -0.20 -4.35
CA LYS A 337 -25.83 -1.12 -4.18
C LYS A 337 -26.95 -0.85 -5.19
N THR A 338 -27.74 -1.86 -5.52
CA THR A 338 -28.93 -1.68 -6.37
C THR A 338 -29.88 -0.63 -5.78
N GLY A 339 -30.17 0.42 -6.55
CA GLY A 339 -30.97 1.56 -6.09
C GLY A 339 -30.22 2.52 -5.17
N GLY A 340 -28.89 2.45 -5.15
CA GLY A 340 -28.02 3.39 -4.49
C GLY A 340 -28.09 4.80 -5.09
N LEU A 341 -27.37 5.70 -4.44
CA LEU A 341 -27.41 7.13 -4.69
C LEU A 341 -26.13 7.62 -5.36
N GLY A 342 -24.97 7.02 -5.04
CA GLY A 342 -23.67 7.41 -5.59
C GLY A 342 -22.84 6.21 -6.04
N GLY A 343 -22.85 5.89 -7.33
CA GLY A 343 -22.07 4.80 -7.90
C GLY A 343 -20.58 5.15 -8.00
N GLY A 344 -20.28 6.36 -8.46
CA GLY A 344 -18.90 6.86 -8.58
C GLY A 344 -18.37 7.41 -7.26
N ILE A 345 -18.85 8.59 -6.88
CA ILE A 345 -18.45 9.33 -5.68
C ILE A 345 -19.66 9.66 -4.82
N TYR A 346 -19.63 9.29 -3.55
CA TYR A 346 -20.61 9.65 -2.54
C TYR A 346 -20.00 10.57 -1.50
N LEU A 347 -20.63 11.73 -1.26
CA LEU A 347 -20.16 12.74 -0.31
C LEU A 347 -21.16 12.95 0.82
N GLN A 348 -20.70 12.82 2.07
CA GLN A 348 -21.49 13.09 3.26
C GLN A 348 -20.80 14.09 4.19
N PHE A 349 -21.44 15.24 4.39
CA PHE A 349 -20.86 16.43 5.04
C PHE A 349 -19.54 16.91 4.41
N ALA A 350 -19.15 16.35 3.27
CA ALA A 350 -17.83 16.52 2.70
C ALA A 350 -17.81 17.55 1.56
N ASN A 351 -16.78 18.38 1.56
CA ASN A 351 -16.63 19.51 0.62
C ASN A 351 -15.32 19.41 -0.19
N PRO A 352 -15.07 18.32 -0.95
CA PRO A 352 -13.86 18.20 -1.75
C PRO A 352 -13.81 19.26 -2.85
N THR A 353 -12.60 19.55 -3.31
CA THR A 353 -12.38 20.19 -4.62
C THR A 353 -12.18 19.09 -5.66
N ILE A 354 -13.00 19.10 -6.71
CA ILE A 354 -12.97 18.14 -7.81
C ILE A 354 -12.67 18.90 -9.10
N GLN A 355 -11.53 18.61 -9.73
CA GLN A 355 -11.10 19.31 -10.93
C GLN A 355 -10.59 18.37 -12.01
N ARG A 356 -10.81 18.71 -13.28
CA ARG A 356 -10.21 17.97 -14.41
C ARG A 356 -10.45 16.47 -14.34
N THR A 357 -11.62 16.06 -13.88
CA THR A 357 -11.92 14.65 -13.57
C THR A 357 -12.97 14.14 -14.56
N ILE A 358 -12.87 12.86 -14.93
CA ILE A 358 -13.94 12.15 -15.65
C ILE A 358 -14.68 11.30 -14.63
N ILE A 359 -16.01 11.39 -14.58
CA ILE A 359 -16.89 10.56 -13.75
C ILE A 359 -17.91 9.92 -14.69
N ALA A 360 -17.63 8.72 -15.16
CA ALA A 360 -18.34 8.14 -16.30
C ALA A 360 -18.84 6.72 -16.06
N ALA A 361 -20.01 6.40 -16.60
CA ALA A 361 -20.55 5.04 -16.64
C ALA A 361 -20.59 4.32 -15.28
N ASN A 362 -20.79 5.05 -14.18
CA ASN A 362 -20.96 4.42 -12.87
C ASN A 362 -22.40 3.89 -12.72
N GLU A 363 -22.51 2.71 -12.12
CA GLU A 363 -23.75 1.93 -12.03
C GLU A 363 -24.44 2.11 -10.68
N ASN A 364 -25.75 1.91 -10.68
CA ASN A 364 -26.61 1.92 -9.49
C ASN A 364 -26.60 3.22 -8.66
N GLY A 365 -26.28 4.37 -9.26
CA GLY A 365 -26.32 5.67 -8.59
C GLY A 365 -25.85 6.80 -9.50
N ALA A 366 -25.85 8.03 -8.98
CA ALA A 366 -25.24 9.16 -9.67
C ALA A 366 -23.71 8.98 -9.77
N GLY A 367 -23.10 9.62 -10.77
CA GLY A 367 -21.64 9.68 -10.84
C GLY A 367 -21.06 10.43 -9.64
N LEU A 368 -21.67 11.56 -9.30
CA LEU A 368 -21.36 12.36 -8.12
C LEU A 368 -22.63 12.60 -7.32
N TYR A 369 -22.68 12.11 -6.09
CA TYR A 369 -23.80 12.30 -5.18
C TYR A 369 -23.39 13.13 -3.95
N CYS A 370 -24.15 14.18 -3.67
CA CYS A 370 -23.99 15.01 -2.49
C CYS A 370 -25.17 14.80 -1.52
N ASP A 371 -24.89 14.19 -0.38
CA ASP A 371 -25.85 14.10 0.73
C ASP A 371 -25.92 15.44 1.50
N ALA A 372 -26.90 15.57 2.39
CA ALA A 372 -27.16 16.79 3.14
C ALA A 372 -25.91 17.29 3.89
N GLY A 373 -25.51 18.53 3.61
CA GLY A 373 -24.32 19.17 4.18
C GLY A 373 -23.09 19.18 3.26
N SER A 374 -23.12 18.44 2.16
CA SER A 374 -22.04 18.43 1.17
C SER A 374 -22.23 19.51 0.10
N THR A 375 -21.23 20.36 -0.06
CA THR A 375 -21.14 21.45 -1.05
C THR A 375 -19.75 21.45 -1.71
N PRO A 376 -19.39 20.39 -2.48
CA PRO A 376 -18.09 20.31 -3.14
C PRO A 376 -17.90 21.46 -4.13
N SER A 377 -16.65 21.77 -4.47
CA SER A 377 -16.33 22.71 -5.54
C SER A 377 -15.85 21.95 -6.76
N VAL A 378 -16.62 21.98 -7.85
CA VAL A 378 -16.42 21.14 -9.03
C VAL A 378 -16.13 22.01 -10.25
N GLY A 379 -15.04 21.75 -10.98
CA GLY A 379 -14.72 22.51 -12.20
C GLY A 379 -13.98 21.68 -13.24
N CYS A 380 -14.17 22.00 -14.52
CA CYS A 380 -13.51 21.27 -15.60
C CYS A 380 -13.71 19.74 -15.53
N THR A 381 -14.88 19.27 -15.09
CA THR A 381 -15.18 17.85 -14.88
C THR A 381 -16.21 17.39 -15.90
N ASP A 382 -15.98 16.21 -16.47
CA ASP A 382 -16.94 15.51 -17.33
C ASP A 382 -17.71 14.47 -16.51
N ILE A 383 -19.03 14.61 -16.44
CA ILE A 383 -19.90 13.67 -15.72
C ILE A 383 -20.86 13.08 -16.75
N TRP A 384 -20.70 11.81 -17.11
CA TRP A 384 -21.40 11.24 -18.26
C TRP A 384 -21.80 9.77 -18.12
N GLY A 385 -23.02 9.45 -18.53
CA GLY A 385 -23.48 8.08 -18.70
C GLY A 385 -23.67 7.32 -17.39
N ASN A 386 -23.86 8.00 -16.25
CA ASN A 386 -24.09 7.36 -14.96
C ASN A 386 -25.59 7.05 -14.78
N ASP A 387 -25.93 5.90 -14.17
CA ASP A 387 -27.31 5.40 -14.06
C ASP A 387 -28.28 6.37 -13.36
N GLY A 388 -27.82 7.06 -12.31
CA GLY A 388 -28.66 7.92 -11.48
C GLY A 388 -28.76 9.36 -11.98
N ALA A 389 -27.62 10.00 -12.23
CA ALA A 389 -27.54 11.38 -12.69
C ALA A 389 -26.14 11.76 -13.17
N ASP A 390 -26.12 12.64 -14.19
CA ASP A 390 -24.97 13.32 -14.74
C ASP A 390 -25.01 14.82 -14.39
N ALA A 391 -24.94 15.12 -13.09
CA ALA A 391 -25.11 16.49 -12.60
C ALA A 391 -24.01 16.86 -11.61
N VAL A 392 -23.61 18.13 -11.67
CA VAL A 392 -22.80 18.75 -10.63
C VAL A 392 -23.70 19.09 -9.45
N CYS A 393 -23.31 18.66 -8.25
CA CYS A 393 -23.82 19.17 -6.99
C CYS A 393 -22.79 20.11 -6.35
N GLY A 394 -23.24 21.03 -5.48
CA GLY A 394 -22.37 22.02 -4.85
C GLY A 394 -22.05 23.23 -5.74
N ASN A 395 -20.81 23.73 -5.63
CA ASN A 395 -20.34 24.93 -6.29
C ASN A 395 -19.73 24.59 -7.66
N ASP A 396 -20.37 25.06 -8.73
CA ASP A 396 -19.83 24.98 -10.09
C ASP A 396 -18.74 26.06 -10.30
N LEU A 397 -17.48 25.63 -10.46
CA LEU A 397 -16.34 26.49 -10.77
C LEU A 397 -16.21 26.80 -12.28
N GLY A 398 -17.10 26.25 -13.12
CA GLY A 398 -17.11 26.40 -14.56
C GLY A 398 -16.31 25.32 -15.30
N GLY A 399 -16.61 25.15 -16.60
CA GLY A 399 -15.98 24.15 -17.46
C GLY A 399 -16.47 22.71 -17.23
N ASN A 400 -17.52 22.51 -16.44
CA ASN A 400 -18.14 21.20 -16.32
C ASN A 400 -19.01 20.91 -17.55
N PHE A 401 -19.07 19.65 -17.98
CA PHE A 401 -19.94 19.20 -19.06
C PHE A 401 -20.33 17.72 -18.86
N SER A 402 -21.19 17.24 -19.76
CA SER A 402 -21.60 15.85 -19.84
C SER A 402 -21.57 15.42 -21.30
N ALA A 403 -20.53 14.68 -21.69
CA ALA A 403 -20.39 14.13 -23.04
C ALA A 403 -19.64 12.81 -22.99
N ASP A 404 -19.80 11.96 -24.01
CA ASP A 404 -19.05 10.71 -24.10
C ASP A 404 -17.54 11.01 -24.05
N PRO A 405 -16.79 10.47 -23.06
CA PRO A 405 -15.35 10.69 -22.98
C PRO A 405 -14.58 10.09 -24.15
N LEU A 406 -15.19 9.19 -24.93
CA LEU A 406 -14.57 8.46 -26.03
C LEU A 406 -13.32 7.69 -25.58
N PHE A 407 -13.48 6.80 -24.60
CA PHE A 407 -12.43 5.88 -24.20
C PHE A 407 -12.03 4.94 -25.34
N CYS A 408 -10.75 4.55 -25.42
CA CYS A 408 -10.23 3.67 -26.49
C CYS A 408 -10.88 2.28 -26.45
N ALA A 409 -11.05 1.68 -25.28
CA ALA A 409 -11.63 0.36 -25.15
C ALA A 409 -12.49 0.24 -23.88
N PHE A 410 -13.71 0.76 -23.98
CA PHE A 410 -14.78 0.65 -23.00
C PHE A 410 -15.80 -0.41 -23.44
N PRO A 411 -16.25 -1.33 -22.57
CA PRO A 411 -15.96 -1.47 -21.13
C PRO A 411 -14.74 -2.36 -20.80
N SER A 412 -13.83 -2.60 -21.75
CA SER A 412 -12.67 -3.50 -21.53
C SER A 412 -11.56 -2.94 -20.63
N GLY A 413 -11.76 -1.77 -20.01
CA GLY A 413 -10.84 -1.18 -19.02
C GLY A 413 -9.70 -0.33 -19.57
N ASP A 414 -9.73 0.05 -20.86
CA ASP A 414 -8.78 1.05 -21.40
C ASP A 414 -9.43 2.43 -21.43
N TYR A 415 -9.13 3.22 -20.40
CA TYR A 415 -9.63 4.60 -20.23
C TYR A 415 -8.73 5.66 -20.87
N THR A 416 -7.76 5.28 -21.71
CA THR A 416 -7.10 6.26 -22.59
C THR A 416 -8.08 6.82 -23.61
N LEU A 417 -7.84 8.04 -24.10
CA LEU A 417 -8.82 8.81 -24.87
C LEU A 417 -8.62 8.68 -26.38
N GLN A 418 -9.71 8.61 -27.14
CA GLN A 418 -9.69 8.75 -28.59
C GLN A 418 -9.36 10.19 -29.01
N ALA A 419 -8.85 10.35 -30.24
CA ALA A 419 -8.37 11.64 -30.76
C ALA A 419 -9.43 12.76 -30.81
N ALA A 420 -10.72 12.40 -30.83
CA ALA A 420 -11.85 13.33 -30.85
C ALA A 420 -12.47 13.57 -29.45
N SER A 421 -11.86 13.03 -28.39
CA SER A 421 -12.39 13.12 -27.04
C SER A 421 -12.53 14.58 -26.58
N PRO A 422 -13.69 14.97 -26.03
CA PRO A 422 -13.89 16.31 -25.45
C PRO A 422 -13.00 16.57 -24.23
N CYS A 423 -12.45 15.51 -23.63
CA CYS A 423 -11.58 15.56 -22.45
C CYS A 423 -10.11 15.85 -22.79
N LEU A 424 -9.75 15.84 -24.09
CA LEU A 424 -8.41 16.23 -24.53
C LEU A 424 -8.22 17.76 -24.52
N PRO A 425 -6.97 18.24 -24.28
CA PRO A 425 -6.67 19.66 -24.31
C PRO A 425 -7.13 20.34 -25.62
N GLY A 426 -7.90 21.43 -25.48
CA GLY A 426 -8.38 22.23 -26.61
C GLY A 426 -9.63 21.69 -27.31
N GLN A 427 -10.20 20.57 -26.83
CA GLN A 427 -11.41 19.96 -27.42
C GLN A 427 -12.67 20.16 -26.57
N HIS A 428 -12.57 20.94 -25.49
CA HIS A 428 -13.67 21.19 -24.57
C HIS A 428 -14.93 21.68 -25.32
N PRO A 429 -16.12 21.06 -25.12
CA PRO A 429 -17.33 21.35 -25.91
C PRO A 429 -17.76 22.83 -25.90
N ASN A 430 -17.62 23.48 -24.74
CA ASN A 430 -17.98 24.89 -24.55
C ASN A 430 -16.79 25.87 -24.74
N GLY A 431 -15.63 25.39 -25.23
CA GLY A 431 -14.44 26.21 -25.45
C GLY A 431 -13.68 26.65 -24.18
N ALA A 432 -13.94 26.02 -23.03
CA ALA A 432 -13.21 26.33 -21.79
C ALA A 432 -11.77 25.79 -21.82
N SER A 433 -10.83 26.53 -21.24
CA SER A 433 -9.42 26.11 -21.11
C SER A 433 -9.21 25.26 -19.86
N CYS A 434 -9.59 23.98 -19.95
CA CYS A 434 -9.49 23.03 -18.83
C CYS A 434 -8.20 22.19 -18.81
N GLY A 435 -7.45 22.14 -19.92
CA GLY A 435 -6.33 21.22 -20.06
C GLY A 435 -6.80 19.78 -20.32
N LEU A 436 -6.04 18.80 -19.86
CA LEU A 436 -6.46 17.40 -19.86
C LEU A 436 -7.48 17.17 -18.73
N ILE A 437 -8.57 16.47 -19.03
CA ILE A 437 -9.59 16.03 -18.07
C ILE A 437 -9.51 14.50 -18.02
N GLY A 438 -9.38 13.92 -16.82
CA GLY A 438 -9.18 12.48 -16.61
C GLY A 438 -7.73 12.08 -16.33
N ALA A 439 -7.55 10.81 -15.97
CA ALA A 439 -6.26 10.21 -15.61
C ALA A 439 -5.35 9.96 -16.82
N TYR A 440 -5.93 9.79 -18.01
CA TYR A 440 -5.21 9.38 -19.21
C TYR A 440 -5.41 10.35 -20.37
N GLY A 441 -4.36 10.54 -21.16
CA GLY A 441 -4.40 11.31 -22.40
C GLY A 441 -4.78 10.45 -23.62
N LEU A 442 -4.39 10.94 -24.80
CA LEU A 442 -4.61 10.25 -26.08
C LEU A 442 -3.98 8.85 -26.05
N GLY A 443 -4.81 7.83 -26.27
CA GLY A 443 -4.39 6.44 -26.35
C GLY A 443 -4.14 5.94 -27.77
N PRO A 444 -3.49 4.77 -27.92
CA PRO A 444 -3.34 4.09 -29.20
C PRO A 444 -4.62 3.33 -29.57
N CYS A 445 -5.76 4.04 -29.72
CA CYS A 445 -7.02 3.40 -30.08
C CYS A 445 -6.92 2.82 -31.51
N ASN A 446 -7.21 1.52 -31.68
CA ASN A 446 -7.13 0.81 -32.97
C ASN A 446 -8.43 0.88 -33.76
#